data_AF-A0A5Q4ZR07-F1
#
_entry.id   AF-A0A5Q4ZR07-F1
#
_cell.length_a   1.000
_cell.length_b   1.000
_cell.length_c   1.000
_cell.angle_alpha   90.00
_cell.angle_beta   90.00
_cell.angle_gamma   90.00
#
_symmetry.space_group_name_H-M   'P 1'
#
loop_
_entity.id
_entity.type
_entity.pdbx_description
1 polymer ?
#
loop_
_entity_poly.entity_id
_entity_poly.type
_entity_poly.pdbx_seq_one_letter_code
_entity_poly.pdbx_strand_id
1 'polypeptide(L)'
;MDTHLISQLLLHQPNSYSKELLSHPRFQNSNFKPAAVLVPIVQRPSGLHLILTQRASHLRHHPSQICFPGGKVEPSDLSLIHTAIRETNEEIGILPSQIKPLAKLNNISTVSGYKVTPIVALIDENYTTAIDYGEVSSTFEAPLNHLINPKNTFKHHVFNKKHTYDLILIPFDKKLIWGMTAEIIHSMNYIST
;
A
#
# COMPACT_ATOMS: atom_id res chain seq x y z
N MET A 1 10.58 -15.06 13.36
CA MET A 1 9.40 -14.44 12.74
C MET A 1 8.65 -13.71 13.84
N ASP A 2 8.39 -12.41 13.69
CA ASP A 2 7.64 -11.65 14.70
C ASP A 2 6.16 -12.06 14.67
N THR A 3 5.84 -13.15 15.38
CA THR A 3 4.51 -13.78 15.39
C THR A 3 3.44 -12.89 16.01
N HIS A 4 3.83 -11.88 16.78
CA HIS A 4 2.92 -10.98 17.47
C HIS A 4 2.19 -10.08 16.48
N LEU A 5 2.90 -9.44 15.55
CA LEU A 5 2.29 -8.57 14.55
C LEU A 5 1.37 -9.36 13.59
N ILE A 6 1.80 -10.53 13.13
CA ILE A 6 0.98 -11.38 12.25
C ILE A 6 -0.30 -11.80 12.97
N SER A 7 -0.20 -12.16 14.25
CA SER A 7 -1.37 -12.48 15.07
C SER A 7 -2.27 -11.26 15.24
N GLN A 8 -1.72 -10.07 15.49
CA GLN A 8 -2.52 -8.84 15.63
C GLN A 8 -3.22 -8.46 14.31
N LEU A 9 -2.56 -8.59 13.15
CA LEU A 9 -3.16 -8.36 11.82
C LEU A 9 -4.35 -9.29 11.55
N LEU A 10 -4.29 -10.53 12.05
CA LEU A 10 -5.39 -11.50 11.95
C LEU A 10 -6.52 -11.20 12.95
N LEU A 11 -6.21 -10.61 14.09
CA LEU A 11 -7.16 -10.32 15.18
C LEU A 11 -7.85 -8.96 15.04
N HIS A 12 -7.20 -7.98 14.39
CA HIS A 12 -7.69 -6.60 14.27
C HIS A 12 -7.77 -6.19 12.81
N GLN A 13 -8.99 -6.04 12.28
CA GLN A 13 -9.22 -5.25 11.08
C GLN A 13 -8.85 -3.78 11.42
N PRO A 14 -7.92 -3.13 10.70
CA PRO A 14 -7.51 -1.78 11.04
C PRO A 14 -8.70 -0.83 11.03
N ASN A 15 -8.86 -0.12 12.14
CA ASN A 15 -9.87 0.92 12.29
C ASN A 15 -9.65 1.99 11.22
N SER A 16 -10.77 2.35 10.59
CA SER A 16 -11.01 3.39 9.58
C SER A 16 -9.82 4.26 9.17
N TYR A 17 -9.55 4.33 7.86
CA TYR A 17 -8.71 5.38 7.25
C TYR A 17 -9.11 6.78 7.71
N SER A 18 -8.21 7.75 7.54
CA SER A 18 -8.49 9.13 7.93
C SER A 18 -9.87 9.58 7.41
N LYS A 19 -10.67 10.24 8.28
CA LYS A 19 -12.02 10.71 7.92
C LYS A 19 -11.95 11.61 6.69
N GLU A 20 -10.84 12.28 6.50
CA GLU A 20 -10.48 13.15 5.40
C GLU A 20 -10.38 12.39 4.05
N LEU A 21 -9.71 11.22 4.05
CA LEU A 21 -9.67 10.32 2.89
C LEU A 21 -11.05 9.72 2.60
N LEU A 22 -11.91 9.58 3.60
CA LEU A 22 -13.26 9.02 3.46
C LEU A 22 -14.34 10.06 3.10
N SER A 23 -14.09 11.35 3.35
CA SER A 23 -15.11 12.43 3.27
C SER A 23 -14.98 13.36 2.06
N HIS A 24 -13.99 13.16 1.18
CA HIS A 24 -13.83 14.00 0.00
C HIS A 24 -15.08 13.94 -0.91
N PRO A 25 -15.63 15.07 -1.42
CA PRO A 25 -16.91 15.06 -2.17
C PRO A 25 -16.87 14.25 -3.47
N ARG A 26 -15.67 13.99 -4.02
CA ARG A 26 -15.50 13.07 -5.16
C ARG A 26 -15.92 11.63 -4.83
N PHE A 27 -16.09 11.29 -3.55
CA PHE A 27 -16.59 10.00 -3.07
C PHE A 27 -18.12 9.85 -3.10
N GLN A 28 -18.86 10.90 -3.48
CA GLN A 28 -20.32 10.86 -3.59
C GLN A 28 -20.83 10.29 -4.93
N ASN A 29 -19.95 10.06 -5.92
CA ASN A 29 -20.31 9.42 -7.19
C ASN A 29 -20.09 7.90 -7.12
N SER A 30 -21.13 7.15 -7.45
CA SER A 30 -21.37 5.76 -7.04
C SER A 30 -20.81 4.65 -7.95
N ASN A 31 -19.78 4.92 -8.75
CA ASN A 31 -19.22 3.88 -9.65
C ASN A 31 -17.68 3.83 -9.61
N PHE A 32 -17.15 3.31 -8.51
CA PHE A 32 -15.72 3.06 -8.36
C PHE A 32 -15.30 1.79 -9.10
N LYS A 33 -14.19 1.88 -9.85
CA LYS A 33 -13.56 0.70 -10.45
C LYS A 33 -12.84 -0.09 -9.35
N PRO A 34 -13.04 -1.40 -9.23
CA PRO A 34 -12.32 -2.19 -8.25
C PRO A 34 -10.84 -2.28 -8.62
N ALA A 35 -9.99 -2.22 -7.59
CA ALA A 35 -8.54 -2.35 -7.68
C ALA A 35 -8.02 -3.04 -6.42
N ALA A 36 -6.83 -3.62 -6.48
CA ALA A 36 -6.19 -4.24 -5.34
C ALA A 36 -4.69 -3.93 -5.33
N VAL A 37 -4.14 -3.76 -4.14
CA VAL A 37 -2.70 -3.60 -3.92
C VAL A 37 -2.21 -4.65 -2.95
N LEU A 38 -0.99 -5.14 -3.14
CA LEU A 38 -0.35 -6.02 -2.18
C LEU A 38 0.38 -5.16 -1.14
N VAL A 39 0.25 -5.49 0.13
CA VAL A 39 1.10 -4.98 1.23
C VAL A 39 2.11 -6.08 1.55
N PRO A 40 3.21 -6.18 0.80
CA PRO A 40 4.20 -7.23 0.92
C PRO A 40 5.08 -7.03 2.15
N ILE A 41 5.06 -7.99 3.07
CA ILE A 41 5.90 -8.03 4.27
C ILE A 41 6.96 -9.11 4.08
N VAL A 42 8.22 -8.76 4.24
CA VAL A 42 9.33 -9.71 4.20
C VAL A 42 10.10 -9.71 5.52
N GLN A 43 10.49 -10.89 5.98
CA GLN A 43 11.35 -11.03 7.16
C GLN A 43 12.82 -10.81 6.76
N ARG A 44 13.51 -9.97 7.52
CA ARG A 44 14.94 -9.76 7.46
C ARG A 44 15.56 -9.98 8.85
N PRO A 45 16.90 -10.14 8.95
CA PRO A 45 17.59 -10.19 10.24
C PRO A 45 17.31 -8.96 11.12
N SER A 46 17.06 -7.79 10.52
CA SER A 46 16.74 -6.53 11.20
C SER A 46 15.26 -6.35 11.56
N GLY A 47 14.40 -7.35 11.28
CA GLY A 47 12.97 -7.30 11.55
C GLY A 47 12.13 -7.41 10.27
N LEU A 48 10.86 -7.01 10.37
CA LEU A 48 9.94 -7.00 9.23
C LEU A 48 10.16 -5.75 8.38
N HIS A 49 10.10 -5.92 7.06
CA HIS A 49 10.21 -4.85 6.08
C HIS A 49 9.00 -4.87 5.14
N LEU A 50 8.62 -3.70 4.65
CA LEU A 50 7.69 -3.57 3.53
C LEU A 50 8.46 -3.41 2.23
N ILE A 51 8.05 -4.15 1.20
CA ILE A 51 8.53 -3.94 -0.17
C ILE A 51 7.67 -2.85 -0.82
N LEU A 52 8.31 -1.81 -1.33
CA LEU A 52 7.67 -0.67 -1.98
C LEU A 52 8.21 -0.50 -3.39
N THR A 53 7.42 0.13 -4.24
CA THR A 53 7.80 0.48 -5.61
C THR A 53 7.80 1.99 -5.78
N GLN A 54 8.66 2.49 -6.67
CA GLN A 54 8.59 3.86 -7.18
C GLN A 54 8.11 3.82 -8.63
N ARG A 55 6.95 4.41 -8.88
CA ARG A 55 6.36 4.48 -10.22
C ARG A 55 7.28 5.18 -11.22
N ALA A 56 7.31 4.71 -12.46
CA ALA A 56 8.11 5.32 -13.50
C ALA A 56 7.67 6.78 -13.74
N SER A 57 8.64 7.66 -13.99
CA SER A 57 8.41 9.11 -14.11
C SER A 57 7.59 9.51 -15.34
N HIS A 58 7.58 8.65 -16.37
CA HIS A 58 6.87 8.89 -17.64
C HIS A 58 5.38 8.51 -17.58
N LEU A 59 4.92 7.91 -16.48
CA LEU A 59 3.52 7.52 -16.35
C LEU A 59 2.59 8.72 -16.22
N ARG A 60 1.45 8.66 -16.92
CA ARG A 60 0.42 9.70 -16.90
C ARG A 60 -0.17 9.94 -15.50
N HIS A 61 -0.25 8.88 -14.70
CA HIS A 61 -0.84 8.92 -13.37
C HIS A 61 0.20 8.58 -12.31
N HIS A 62 0.29 9.45 -11.31
CA HIS A 62 1.15 9.30 -10.13
C HIS A 62 2.64 9.09 -10.47
N PRO A 63 3.24 9.89 -11.36
CA PRO A 63 4.66 9.73 -11.73
C PRO A 63 5.55 9.87 -10.51
N SER A 64 6.57 9.02 -10.40
CA SER A 64 7.57 9.01 -9.32
C SER A 64 7.03 8.81 -7.90
N GLN A 65 5.74 8.49 -7.73
CA GLN A 65 5.17 8.26 -6.39
C GLN A 65 5.62 6.90 -5.85
N ILE A 66 5.78 6.85 -4.52
CA ILE A 66 5.99 5.59 -3.80
C ILE A 66 4.65 4.90 -3.56
N CYS A 67 4.54 3.66 -4.01
CA CYS A 67 3.33 2.88 -3.85
C CYS A 67 3.61 1.44 -3.47
N PHE A 68 2.55 0.79 -3.01
CA PHE A 68 2.46 -0.66 -3.02
C PHE A 68 2.26 -1.16 -4.46
N PRO A 69 2.79 -2.34 -4.80
CA PRO A 69 2.50 -2.93 -6.09
C PRO A 69 1.03 -3.30 -6.20
N GLY A 70 0.44 -3.11 -7.38
CA GLY A 70 -0.97 -3.36 -7.58
C GLY A 70 -1.64 -2.49 -8.63
N GLY A 71 -2.86 -2.87 -8.96
CA GLY A 71 -3.57 -2.25 -10.06
C GLY A 71 -5.05 -2.60 -10.09
N LYS A 72 -5.61 -2.46 -11.29
CA LYS A 72 -7.05 -2.60 -11.53
C LYS A 72 -7.42 -4.08 -11.62
N VAL A 73 -8.61 -4.43 -11.15
CA VAL A 73 -9.17 -5.77 -11.41
C VAL A 73 -9.41 -5.97 -12.90
N GLU A 74 -8.94 -7.10 -13.42
CA GLU A 74 -9.17 -7.56 -14.78
C GLU A 74 -10.27 -8.64 -14.85
N PRO A 75 -10.92 -8.86 -16.02
CA PRO A 75 -11.94 -9.90 -16.17
C PRO A 75 -11.42 -11.33 -15.89
N SER A 76 -10.11 -11.54 -16.05
CA SER A 76 -9.41 -12.79 -15.76
C SER A 76 -9.17 -13.02 -14.26
N ASP A 77 -9.33 -11.99 -13.43
CA ASP A 77 -9.02 -12.08 -12.00
C ASP A 77 -10.11 -12.83 -11.23
N LEU A 78 -9.71 -13.95 -10.61
CA LEU A 78 -10.61 -14.79 -9.81
C LEU A 78 -11.01 -14.14 -8.48
N SER A 79 -10.22 -13.18 -8.01
CA SER A 79 -10.48 -12.42 -6.78
C SER A 79 -9.58 -11.19 -6.67
N LEU A 80 -9.86 -10.30 -5.72
CA LEU A 80 -8.97 -9.18 -5.37
C LEU A 80 -7.57 -9.62 -4.91
N ILE A 81 -7.46 -10.82 -4.31
CA ILE A 81 -6.15 -11.39 -3.95
C ILE A 81 -5.40 -11.76 -5.22
N HIS A 82 -6.10 -12.36 -6.21
CA HIS A 82 -5.51 -12.70 -7.50
C HIS A 82 -5.03 -11.45 -8.24
N THR A 83 -5.83 -10.38 -8.25
CA THR A 83 -5.41 -9.08 -8.80
C THR A 83 -4.13 -8.57 -8.16
N ALA A 84 -4.05 -8.49 -6.83
CA ALA A 84 -2.86 -7.99 -6.15
C ALA A 84 -1.61 -8.85 -6.44
N ILE A 85 -1.75 -10.17 -6.50
CA ILE A 85 -0.66 -11.11 -6.80
C ILE A 85 -0.20 -10.96 -8.26
N ARG A 86 -1.14 -10.92 -9.22
CA ARG A 86 -0.85 -10.76 -10.65
C ARG A 86 -0.07 -9.48 -10.89
N GLU A 87 -0.60 -8.36 -10.42
CA GLU A 87 0.03 -7.03 -10.59
C GLU A 87 1.41 -6.98 -9.93
N THR A 88 1.59 -7.58 -8.75
CA THR A 88 2.91 -7.67 -8.10
C THR A 88 3.89 -8.49 -8.94
N ASN A 89 3.43 -9.55 -9.59
CA ASN A 89 4.26 -10.33 -10.49
C ASN A 89 4.62 -9.57 -11.76
N GLU A 90 3.68 -8.85 -12.35
CA GLU A 90 3.89 -8.04 -13.56
C GLU A 90 4.85 -6.86 -13.30
N GLU A 91 4.63 -6.10 -12.22
CA GLU A 91 5.40 -4.87 -11.94
C GLU A 91 6.82 -5.16 -11.44
N ILE A 92 7.00 -6.16 -10.57
CA ILE A 92 8.27 -6.41 -9.87
C ILE A 92 8.75 -7.87 -9.89
N GLY A 93 8.05 -8.77 -10.57
CA GLY A 93 8.55 -10.13 -10.83
C GLY A 93 8.47 -11.12 -9.67
N ILE A 94 7.87 -10.75 -8.53
CA ILE A 94 7.72 -11.69 -7.41
C ILE A 94 6.73 -12.78 -7.82
N LEU A 95 7.15 -14.05 -7.69
CA LEU A 95 6.34 -15.17 -8.15
C LEU A 95 5.15 -15.41 -7.21
N PRO A 96 3.96 -15.81 -7.72
CA PRO A 96 2.82 -16.16 -6.88
C PRO A 96 3.14 -17.20 -5.79
N SER A 97 4.04 -18.15 -6.07
CA SER A 97 4.48 -19.17 -5.11
C SER A 97 5.28 -18.60 -3.92
N GLN A 98 5.79 -17.38 -4.05
CA GLN A 98 6.54 -16.67 -2.99
C GLN A 98 5.65 -15.74 -2.18
N ILE A 99 4.34 -15.69 -2.47
CA ILE A 99 3.40 -14.78 -1.82
C ILE A 99 2.39 -15.59 -1.02
N LYS A 100 2.34 -15.35 0.29
CA LYS A 100 1.34 -15.92 1.19
C LYS A 100 0.40 -14.84 1.72
N PRO A 101 -0.81 -14.70 1.16
CA PRO A 101 -1.82 -13.77 1.66
C PRO A 101 -2.21 -14.09 3.10
N LEU A 102 -2.37 -13.06 3.92
CA LEU A 102 -2.74 -13.17 5.33
C LEU A 102 -4.10 -12.53 5.63
N ALA A 103 -4.32 -11.30 5.14
CA ALA A 103 -5.49 -10.51 5.49
C ALA A 103 -5.88 -9.53 4.37
N LYS A 104 -7.16 -9.14 4.38
CA LYS A 104 -7.66 -8.00 3.61
C LYS A 104 -7.91 -6.85 4.56
N LEU A 105 -7.42 -5.66 4.23
CA LEU A 105 -7.73 -4.45 4.97
C LEU A 105 -8.99 -3.79 4.38
N ASN A 106 -9.51 -2.80 5.10
CA ASN A 106 -10.65 -2.01 4.63
C ASN A 106 -10.37 -1.37 3.26
N ASN A 107 -11.42 -1.12 2.48
CA ASN A 107 -11.26 -0.50 1.17
C ASN A 107 -10.97 0.99 1.27
N ILE A 108 -10.13 1.49 0.37
CA ILE A 108 -9.87 2.92 0.17
C ILE A 108 -10.46 3.35 -1.15
N SER A 109 -11.29 4.38 -1.13
CA SER A 109 -11.70 5.05 -2.36
C SER A 109 -10.64 6.09 -2.74
N THR A 110 -10.26 6.16 -4.02
CA THR A 110 -9.30 7.15 -4.52
C THR A 110 -9.99 8.25 -5.30
N VAL A 111 -9.39 9.44 -5.32
CA VAL A 111 -9.88 10.58 -6.14
C VAL A 111 -9.83 10.29 -7.65
N SER A 112 -9.10 9.27 -8.07
CA SER A 112 -9.02 8.76 -9.44
C SER A 112 -10.15 7.78 -9.81
N GLY A 113 -11.09 7.52 -8.89
CA GLY A 113 -12.27 6.70 -9.16
C GLY A 113 -12.06 5.20 -8.97
N TYR A 114 -11.10 4.80 -8.13
CA TYR A 114 -10.89 3.39 -7.76
C TYR A 114 -11.34 3.10 -6.33
N LYS A 115 -11.82 1.88 -6.11
CA LYS A 115 -12.03 1.30 -4.77
C LYS A 115 -10.95 0.24 -4.59
N VAL A 116 -9.89 0.62 -3.89
CA VAL A 116 -8.68 -0.18 -3.71
C VAL A 116 -8.81 -1.03 -2.46
N THR A 117 -8.55 -2.33 -2.59
CA THR A 117 -8.46 -3.27 -1.47
C THR A 117 -7.00 -3.62 -1.19
N PRO A 118 -6.44 -3.25 -0.03
CA PRO A 118 -5.10 -3.69 0.36
C PRO A 118 -5.11 -5.14 0.85
N ILE A 119 -4.19 -5.94 0.34
CA ILE A 119 -4.01 -7.36 0.67
C ILE A 119 -2.67 -7.53 1.37
N VAL A 120 -2.67 -7.81 2.67
CA VAL A 120 -1.43 -8.06 3.42
C VAL A 120 -0.95 -9.47 3.14
N ALA A 121 0.33 -9.62 2.79
CA ALA A 121 0.93 -10.90 2.48
C ALA A 121 2.37 -11.00 3.00
N LEU A 122 2.77 -12.23 3.35
CA LEU A 122 4.18 -12.55 3.58
C LEU A 122 4.85 -12.90 2.26
N ILE A 123 6.06 -12.41 2.09
CA ILE A 123 6.93 -12.71 0.96
C ILE A 123 8.05 -13.64 1.43
N ASP A 124 8.36 -14.63 0.60
CA ASP A 124 9.53 -15.50 0.78
C ASP A 124 10.80 -14.65 0.97
N GLU A 125 11.64 -14.98 1.95
CA GLU A 125 12.82 -14.19 2.25
C GLU A 125 13.84 -14.17 1.10
N ASN A 126 13.81 -15.17 0.22
CA ASN A 126 14.67 -15.32 -0.95
C ASN A 126 14.00 -14.84 -2.24
N TYR A 127 12.96 -14.00 -2.15
CA TYR A 127 12.35 -13.43 -3.34
C TYR A 127 13.38 -12.67 -4.19
N THR A 128 13.18 -12.74 -5.50
CA THR A 128 13.96 -11.98 -6.48
C THR A 128 13.03 -11.03 -7.20
N THR A 129 13.57 -9.93 -7.70
CA THR A 129 12.80 -8.95 -8.46
C THR A 129 13.20 -8.97 -9.94
N ALA A 130 12.20 -8.81 -10.79
CA ALA A 130 12.36 -8.53 -12.20
C ALA A 130 11.42 -7.37 -12.52
N ILE A 131 11.98 -6.16 -12.55
CA ILE A 131 11.20 -4.92 -12.65
C ILE A 131 10.73 -4.72 -14.09
N ASP A 132 9.43 -4.46 -14.27
CA ASP A 132 8.95 -3.85 -15.50
C ASP A 132 9.20 -2.33 -15.48
N TYR A 133 10.23 -1.90 -16.20
CA TYR A 133 10.60 -0.49 -16.31
C TYR A 133 9.58 0.39 -17.04
N GLY A 134 8.60 -0.22 -17.72
CA GLY A 134 7.43 0.48 -18.25
C GLY A 134 6.55 1.07 -17.15
N GLU A 135 6.55 0.46 -15.96
CA GLU A 135 5.65 0.85 -14.87
C GLU A 135 6.39 1.27 -13.59
N VAL A 136 7.51 0.63 -13.29
CA VAL A 136 8.26 0.80 -12.06
C VAL A 136 9.70 1.21 -12.36
N SER A 137 10.14 2.30 -11.76
CA SER A 137 11.54 2.75 -11.89
C SER A 137 12.49 2.06 -10.92
N SER A 138 12.00 1.72 -9.71
CA SER A 138 12.78 1.01 -8.70
C SER A 138 11.87 0.36 -7.66
N THR A 139 12.43 -0.61 -6.95
CA THR A 139 11.84 -1.21 -5.75
C THR A 139 12.83 -1.12 -4.59
N PHE A 140 12.32 -1.04 -3.37
CA PHE A 140 13.13 -0.99 -2.17
C PHE A 140 12.37 -1.55 -0.96
N GLU A 141 13.12 -1.98 0.04
CA GLU A 141 12.59 -2.38 1.34
C GLU A 141 12.71 -1.23 2.34
N ALA A 142 11.72 -1.12 3.22
CA ALA A 142 11.73 -0.19 4.33
C ALA A 142 11.32 -0.90 5.64
N PRO A 143 12.05 -0.71 6.75
CA PRO A 143 11.73 -1.33 8.03
C PRO A 143 10.31 -0.96 8.47
N LEU A 144 9.49 -1.96 8.74
CA LEU A 144 8.08 -1.74 9.11
C LEU A 144 7.97 -0.91 10.39
N ASN A 145 8.86 -1.16 11.37
CA ASN A 145 8.92 -0.40 12.62
C ASN A 145 9.24 1.09 12.40
N HIS A 146 9.98 1.46 11.35
CA HIS A 146 10.19 2.86 10.98
C HIS A 146 8.91 3.46 10.43
N LEU A 147 8.24 2.73 9.54
CA LEU A 147 7.08 3.20 8.79
C LEU A 147 5.83 3.40 9.66
N ILE A 148 5.59 2.53 10.64
CA ILE A 148 4.43 2.63 11.53
C ILE A 148 4.68 3.54 12.74
N ASN A 149 5.93 3.94 13.00
CA ASN A 149 6.26 4.76 14.17
C ASN A 149 5.63 6.16 14.05
N PRO A 150 4.77 6.57 15.01
CA PRO A 150 4.17 7.90 15.00
C PRO A 150 5.19 9.05 14.99
N LYS A 151 6.39 8.84 15.54
CA LYS A 151 7.47 9.85 15.53
C LYS A 151 8.03 10.12 14.13
N ASN A 152 7.86 9.19 13.21
CA ASN A 152 8.30 9.31 11.81
C ASN A 152 7.14 9.71 10.87
N THR A 153 5.95 9.94 11.43
CA THR A 153 4.75 10.33 10.66
C THR A 153 4.47 11.81 10.88
N PHE A 154 4.32 12.55 9.78
CA PHE A 154 3.96 13.97 9.80
C PHE A 154 2.58 14.16 9.18
N LYS A 155 1.82 15.10 9.74
CA LYS A 155 0.57 15.56 9.15
C LYS A 155 0.79 16.93 8.53
N HIS A 156 0.44 17.07 7.26
CA HIS A 156 0.47 18.35 6.57
C HIS A 156 -0.96 18.80 6.27
N HIS A 157 -1.36 19.94 6.83
CA HIS A 157 -2.69 20.51 6.60
C HIS A 157 -2.78 21.09 5.18
N VAL A 158 -3.54 20.42 4.31
CA VAL A 158 -3.79 20.89 2.95
C VAL A 158 -5.07 21.69 2.92
N PHE A 159 -4.97 22.93 2.44
CA PHE A 159 -6.11 23.80 2.21
C PHE A 159 -6.41 23.87 0.71
N ASN A 160 -7.54 23.33 0.30
CA ASN A 160 -8.15 23.63 -0.99
C ASN A 160 -9.36 24.53 -0.76
N LYS A 161 -9.72 25.42 -1.70
CA LYS A 161 -10.77 26.45 -1.61
C LYS A 161 -12.15 26.00 -1.08
N LYS A 162 -12.38 24.70 -0.90
CA LYS A 162 -13.61 24.11 -0.34
C LYS A 162 -13.40 23.11 0.81
N HIS A 163 -12.18 22.63 1.08
CA HIS A 163 -11.91 21.60 2.09
C HIS A 163 -10.51 21.73 2.69
N THR A 164 -10.43 21.51 4.00
CA THR A 164 -9.18 21.27 4.72
C THR A 164 -9.05 19.78 4.98
N TYR A 165 -7.90 19.18 4.66
CA TYR A 165 -7.62 17.80 5.01
C TYR A 165 -6.15 17.59 5.41
N ASP A 166 -5.92 16.61 6.26
CA ASP A 166 -4.58 16.22 6.68
C ASP A 166 -3.99 15.24 5.67
N LEU A 167 -2.79 15.53 5.18
CA LEU A 167 -1.99 14.60 4.39
C LEU A 167 -0.96 13.91 5.29
N ILE A 168 -0.99 12.58 5.31
CA ILE A 168 -0.01 11.76 6.01
C ILE A 168 1.27 11.68 5.17
N LEU A 169 2.40 12.00 5.80
CA LEU A 169 3.73 12.00 5.21
C LEU A 169 4.68 11.13 6.05
N ILE A 170 5.38 10.19 5.40
CA ILE A 170 6.34 9.31 6.04
C ILE A 170 7.67 9.39 5.25
N PRO A 171 8.64 10.19 5.73
CA PRO A 171 9.97 10.26 5.11
C PRO A 171 10.78 8.99 5.36
N PHE A 172 11.45 8.49 4.33
CA PHE A 172 12.37 7.36 4.43
C PHE A 172 13.42 7.42 3.33
N ASP A 173 14.71 7.37 3.68
CA ASP A 173 15.84 7.31 2.74
C ASP A 173 15.70 8.23 1.51
N LYS A 174 15.56 9.54 1.77
CA LYS A 174 15.35 10.62 0.79
C LYS A 174 14.07 10.52 -0.05
N LYS A 175 13.23 9.51 0.19
CA LYS A 175 11.91 9.33 -0.42
C LYS A 175 10.85 9.85 0.55
N LEU A 176 9.73 10.27 -0.02
CA LEU A 176 8.56 10.68 0.74
C LEU A 176 7.41 9.74 0.38
N ILE A 177 6.92 9.01 1.37
CA ILE A 177 5.72 8.17 1.24
C ILE A 177 4.53 9.02 1.68
N TRP A 178 3.50 9.09 0.86
CA TRP A 178 2.33 9.93 1.09
C TRP A 178 1.08 9.40 0.40
N GLY A 179 -0.07 10.03 0.65
CA GLY A 179 -1.34 9.66 0.04
C GLY A 179 -1.81 8.27 0.48
N MET A 180 -2.42 7.51 -0.44
CA MET A 180 -3.00 6.19 -0.14
C MET A 180 -1.99 5.24 0.51
N THR A 181 -0.74 5.22 0.03
CA THR A 181 0.31 4.35 0.57
C THR A 181 0.57 4.66 2.06
N ALA A 182 0.68 5.95 2.41
CA ALA A 182 0.90 6.37 3.79
C ALA A 182 -0.34 6.10 4.68
N GLU A 183 -1.55 6.24 4.14
CA GLU A 183 -2.80 5.92 4.84
C GLU A 183 -2.91 4.42 5.18
N ILE A 184 -2.56 3.54 4.23
CA ILE A 184 -2.50 2.09 4.48
C ILE A 184 -1.50 1.81 5.60
N ILE A 185 -0.27 2.32 5.50
CA ILE A 185 0.77 2.14 6.51
C ILE A 185 0.31 2.67 7.88
N HIS A 186 -0.28 3.86 7.92
CA HIS A 186 -0.75 4.47 9.17
C HIS A 186 -1.86 3.65 9.82
N SER A 187 -2.76 3.06 9.02
CA SER A 187 -3.81 2.16 9.52
C SER A 187 -3.24 0.91 10.20
N MET A 188 -2.05 0.45 9.78
CA MET A 188 -1.37 -0.69 10.38
C MET A 188 -0.79 -0.38 11.77
N ASN A 189 -0.49 0.88 12.10
CA ASN A 189 0.00 1.26 13.43
C ASN A 189 -1.02 0.94 14.55
N TYR A 190 -2.32 1.07 14.25
CA TYR A 190 -3.38 0.76 15.21
C TYR A 190 -3.53 -0.72 15.53
N ILE A 191 -2.84 -1.59 14.78
CA ILE A 191 -2.83 -3.03 15.02
C ILE A 191 -1.72 -3.41 16.01
N SER A 192 -0.71 -2.54 16.20
CA SER A 192 0.46 -2.82 17.05
C SER A 192 0.33 -2.39 18.52
N THR A 193 -0.68 -1.59 18.87
CA THR A 193 -1.05 -1.21 20.26
C THR A 193 -2.13 -2.12 20.81
#